data_AF-A0A8J8F575-F1
#
_entry.id   AF-A0A8J8F575-F1
#
_cell.length_a   1.000
_cell.length_b   1.000
_cell.length_c   1.000
_cell.angle_alpha   90.00
_cell.angle_beta   90.00
_cell.angle_gamma   90.00
#
_symmetry.space_group_name_H-M   'P 1'
#
loop_
_entity.id
_entity.type
_entity.pdbx_description
1 polymer ?
#
loop_
_entity_poly.entity_id
_entity_poly.type
_entity_poly.pdbx_seq_one_letter_code
_entity_poly.pdbx_strand_id
1 'polypeptide(L)'
;MTDPEPELPRLAELDQLAERLLEHAAAELEPARTTLELTGYADGDYELRAFETVSLRSGPDGEDVWERIEIRYNPRLEWIQRCHYCESDRGRFDETVTDLEAYPDPTSIANLDE
;
A
#
# COMPACT_ATOMS: atom_id res chain seq x y z
N MET A 1 -2.20 5.29 -30.95
CA MET A 1 -2.95 4.95 -29.73
C MET A 1 -2.02 5.32 -28.60
N THR A 2 -2.24 6.49 -28.00
CA THR A 2 -1.50 6.92 -26.82
C THR A 2 -2.19 6.23 -25.66
N ASP A 3 -1.49 5.30 -25.02
CA ASP A 3 -1.89 4.80 -23.71
C ASP A 3 -2.08 6.02 -22.80
N PRO A 4 -3.19 6.18 -22.06
CA PRO A 4 -3.26 7.23 -21.06
C PRO A 4 -2.19 6.90 -20.01
N GLU A 5 -1.08 7.62 -20.06
CA GLU A 5 -0.09 7.59 -19.00
C GLU A 5 -0.87 7.82 -17.69
N PRO A 6 -0.70 6.97 -16.66
CA PRO A 6 -1.42 7.16 -15.41
C PRO A 6 -1.08 8.58 -14.93
N GLU A 7 -2.08 9.45 -14.90
CA GLU A 7 -1.89 10.83 -14.45
C GLU A 7 -1.51 10.76 -12.98
N LEU A 8 -0.19 10.85 -12.71
CA LEU A 8 0.37 10.66 -11.39
C LEU A 8 -0.19 11.75 -10.45
N PRO A 9 -0.62 11.39 -9.23
CA PRO A 9 -1.23 12.35 -8.33
C PRO A 9 -0.24 13.46 -8.01
N ARG A 10 -0.63 14.72 -8.22
CA ARG A 10 0.25 15.88 -7.97
C ARG A 10 0.54 15.99 -6.47
N LEU A 11 1.57 16.75 -6.09
CA LEU A 11 1.96 16.93 -4.69
C LEU A 11 0.81 17.45 -3.77
N ALA A 12 -0.21 18.11 -4.34
CA ALA A 12 -1.40 18.54 -3.62
C ALA A 12 -2.41 17.40 -3.34
N GLU A 13 -2.40 16.35 -4.14
CA GLU A 13 -3.21 15.13 -3.97
C GLU A 13 -2.55 14.16 -2.99
N LEU A 14 -1.23 14.30 -2.80
CA LEU A 14 -0.47 13.57 -1.78
C LEU A 14 -1.03 13.79 -0.36
N ASP A 15 -1.50 15.00 -0.04
CA ASP A 15 -1.99 15.34 1.30
C ASP A 15 -3.26 14.55 1.64
N GLN A 16 -4.21 14.52 0.69
CA GLN A 16 -5.44 13.74 0.80
C GLN A 16 -5.17 12.23 0.75
N LEU A 17 -4.24 11.80 -0.10
CA LEU A 17 -3.86 10.40 -0.17
C LEU A 17 -3.21 9.95 1.15
N ALA A 18 -2.31 10.77 1.69
CA ALA A 18 -1.64 10.49 2.96
C ALA A 18 -2.64 10.43 4.12
N GLU A 19 -3.61 11.34 4.16
CA GLU A 19 -4.68 11.29 5.16
C GLU A 19 -5.45 9.96 5.08
N ARG A 20 -5.92 9.57 3.89
CA ARG A 20 -6.64 8.30 3.70
C ARG A 20 -5.81 7.08 4.06
N LEU A 21 -4.55 7.05 3.64
CA LEU A 21 -3.62 5.96 3.96
C LEU A 21 -3.39 5.88 5.47
N LEU A 22 -3.29 7.02 6.15
CA LEU A 22 -3.19 7.11 7.60
C LEU A 22 -4.49 6.69 8.31
N GLU A 23 -5.66 6.99 7.75
CA GLU A 23 -6.95 6.52 8.29
C GLU A 23 -7.02 4.98 8.27
N HIS A 24 -6.69 4.37 7.13
CA HIS A 24 -6.63 2.91 7.02
C HIS A 24 -5.52 2.32 7.91
N ALA A 25 -4.35 2.95 7.95
CA ALA A 25 -3.27 2.51 8.83
C ALA A 25 -3.65 2.60 10.31
N ALA A 26 -4.39 3.64 10.73
CA ALA A 26 -4.86 3.78 12.11
C ALA A 26 -5.95 2.76 12.47
N ALA A 27 -6.72 2.30 11.49
CA ALA A 27 -7.73 1.26 11.67
C ALA A 27 -7.12 -0.15 11.73
N GLU A 28 -6.11 -0.42 10.90
CA GLU A 28 -5.56 -1.76 10.68
C GLU A 28 -4.25 -2.05 11.43
N LEU A 29 -3.47 -1.02 11.77
CA LEU A 29 -2.15 -1.15 12.40
C LEU A 29 -2.12 -0.55 13.81
N GLU A 30 -1.21 -1.02 14.67
CA GLU A 30 -1.00 -0.38 15.97
C GLU A 30 -0.23 0.95 15.80
N PRO A 31 -0.80 2.11 16.16
CA PRO A 31 -0.19 3.41 15.90
C PRO A 31 1.17 3.61 16.61
N ALA A 32 1.44 2.87 17.69
CA ALA A 32 2.74 2.89 18.37
C ALA A 32 3.85 2.14 17.61
N ARG A 33 3.49 1.31 16.63
CA ARG A 33 4.37 0.46 15.83
C ARG A 33 4.32 0.78 14.33
N THR A 34 3.35 1.59 13.91
CA THR A 34 3.23 2.08 12.54
C THR A 34 4.39 3.00 12.19
N THR A 35 5.04 2.68 11.08
CA THR A 35 6.02 3.52 10.40
C THR A 35 5.43 3.97 9.06
N LEU A 36 5.45 5.27 8.81
CA LEU A 36 5.08 5.85 7.52
C LEU A 36 6.34 6.07 6.69
N GLU A 37 6.35 5.56 5.47
CA GLU A 37 7.46 5.74 4.54
C GLU A 37 6.96 6.32 3.22
N LEU A 38 7.63 7.39 2.79
CA LEU A 38 7.43 8.04 1.50
C LEU A 38 8.71 7.85 0.68
N THR A 39 8.60 7.10 -0.40
CA THR A 39 9.70 6.87 -1.35
C THR A 39 9.45 7.69 -2.61
N GLY A 40 10.35 8.62 -2.93
CA GLY A 40 10.32 9.37 -4.19
C GLY A 40 11.23 8.73 -5.23
N TYR A 41 10.73 8.57 -6.45
CA TYR A 41 11.48 8.08 -7.60
C TYR A 41 11.96 9.23 -8.49
N ALA A 42 13.00 8.95 -9.30
CA ALA A 42 13.65 9.98 -10.13
C ALA A 42 12.76 10.60 -11.22
N ASP A 43 11.66 9.94 -11.58
CA ASP A 43 10.69 10.40 -12.58
C ASP A 43 9.66 11.40 -12.00
N GLY A 44 9.73 11.69 -10.70
CA GLY A 44 8.72 12.47 -10.00
C GLY A 44 7.55 11.62 -9.48
N ASP A 45 7.60 10.31 -9.72
CA ASP A 45 6.73 9.32 -9.09
C ASP A 45 7.05 9.16 -7.60
N TYR A 46 6.06 8.78 -6.81
CA TYR A 46 6.23 8.52 -5.39
C TYR A 46 5.36 7.35 -4.93
N GLU A 47 5.86 6.64 -3.94
CA GLU A 47 5.15 5.56 -3.25
C GLU A 47 5.01 5.94 -1.77
N LEU A 48 3.77 6.00 -1.30
CA LEU A 48 3.46 6.14 0.11
C LEU A 48 3.00 4.79 0.65
N ARG A 49 3.63 4.35 1.74
CA ARG A 49 3.28 3.12 2.45
C ARG A 49 3.34 3.33 3.94
N ALA A 50 2.36 2.77 4.65
CA ALA A 50 2.38 2.66 6.09
C ALA A 50 2.58 1.19 6.45
N PHE A 51 3.50 0.86 7.34
CA PHE A 51 3.68 -0.53 7.75
C PHE A 51 3.93 -0.65 9.24
N GLU A 52 3.53 -1.79 9.81
CA GLU A 52 3.94 -2.21 11.13
C GLU A 52 4.72 -3.52 11.05
N THR A 53 5.71 -3.67 11.92
CA THR A 53 6.38 -4.95 12.14
C THR A 53 5.70 -5.64 13.32
N VAL A 54 4.97 -6.72 13.02
CA VAL A 54 4.14 -7.46 13.99
C VAL A 54 5.02 -8.36 14.85
N SER A 55 5.94 -9.09 14.23
CA SER A 55 6.77 -10.09 14.89
C SER A 55 8.15 -10.17 14.27
N LEU A 56 9.15 -10.46 15.11
CA LEU A 56 10.48 -10.86 14.70
C LEU A 56 10.72 -12.27 15.22
N ARG A 57 10.95 -13.23 14.32
CA ARG A 57 11.23 -14.62 14.66
C ARG A 57 12.45 -15.12 13.92
N SER A 58 13.25 -15.95 14.56
CA SER A 58 14.30 -16.70 13.85
C SER A 58 13.64 -17.85 13.09
N GLY A 59 13.81 -17.87 11.78
CA GLY A 59 13.41 -18.95 10.89
C GLY A 59 14.18 -20.25 11.18
N PRO A 60 13.74 -21.37 10.59
CA PRO A 60 14.32 -22.69 10.84
C PRO A 60 15.81 -22.79 10.44
N ASP A 61 16.25 -21.96 9.49
CA ASP A 61 17.64 -21.86 9.01
C ASP A 61 18.50 -20.86 9.81
N GLY A 62 17.96 -20.26 10.88
CA GLY A 62 18.64 -19.23 11.68
C GLY A 62 18.60 -17.83 11.06
N GLU A 63 17.81 -17.63 10.00
CA GLU A 63 17.54 -16.32 9.41
C GLU A 63 16.50 -15.53 10.22
N ASP A 64 16.68 -14.22 10.39
CA ASP A 64 15.63 -13.39 10.98
C ASP A 64 14.49 -13.22 9.97
N VAL A 65 13.28 -13.49 10.43
CA VAL A 65 12.03 -13.36 9.69
C VAL A 65 11.19 -12.29 10.37
N TRP A 66 10.86 -11.26 9.61
CA TRP A 66 9.99 -10.16 10.00
C TRP A 66 8.59 -10.41 9.45
N GLU A 67 7.60 -10.47 10.33
CA GLU A 67 6.20 -10.41 9.94
C GLU A 67 5.78 -8.95 9.86
N ARG A 68 5.31 -8.50 8.70
CA ARG A 68 4.96 -7.11 8.44
C ARG A 68 3.55 -7.02 7.86
N ILE A 69 2.81 -6.01 8.31
CA ILE A 69 1.55 -5.60 7.69
C ILE A 69 1.81 -4.21 7.10
N GLU A 70 1.56 -4.07 5.80
CA GLU A 70 1.78 -2.86 5.02
C GLU A 70 0.46 -2.43 4.40
N ILE A 71 0.04 -1.19 4.66
CA ILE A 71 -0.99 -0.51 3.91
C ILE A 71 -0.29 0.30 2.83
N ARG A 72 -0.68 0.12 1.57
CA ARG A 72 -0.11 0.86 0.44
C ARG A 72 -1.20 1.34 -0.51
N TYR A 73 -0.93 2.46 -1.16
CA TYR A 73 -1.72 2.92 -2.29
C TYR A 73 -1.17 2.33 -3.58
N ASN A 74 -2.06 1.75 -4.40
CA ASN A 74 -1.74 1.26 -5.72
C ASN A 74 -2.22 2.26 -6.77
N PRO A 75 -1.32 3.07 -7.36
CA PRO A 75 -1.72 4.11 -8.31
C PRO A 75 -2.31 3.56 -9.61
N ARG A 76 -2.06 2.29 -9.95
CA ARG A 76 -2.62 1.67 -11.17
C ARG A 76 -4.08 1.30 -11.04
N LEU A 77 -4.51 0.97 -9.82
CA LEU A 77 -5.89 0.60 -9.52
C LEU A 77 -6.62 1.74 -8.79
N GLU A 78 -5.88 2.75 -8.33
CA GLU A 78 -6.35 3.81 -7.43
C GLU A 78 -6.94 3.26 -6.12
N TRP A 79 -6.40 2.14 -5.64
CA TRP A 79 -6.91 1.41 -4.46
C TRP A 79 -5.94 1.44 -3.30
N ILE A 80 -6.49 1.36 -2.08
CA ILE A 80 -5.71 1.14 -0.86
C ILE A 80 -5.77 -0.34 -0.52
N GLN A 81 -4.59 -0.95 -0.40
CA GLN A 81 -4.43 -2.38 -0.17
C GLN A 81 -3.68 -2.64 1.13
N ARG A 82 -4.12 -3.65 1.87
CA ARG A 82 -3.41 -4.24 2.99
C ARG A 82 -2.63 -5.46 2.52
N CYS A 83 -1.32 -5.42 2.66
CA CYS A 83 -0.40 -6.52 2.37
C CYS A 83 0.12 -7.05 3.70
N HIS A 84 -0.11 -8.33 4.00
CA HIS A 84 0.52 -9.03 5.10
C HIS A 84 1.54 -10.00 4.53
N TYR A 85 2.80 -9.86 4.89
CA TYR A 85 3.87 -10.72 4.39
C TYR A 85 4.89 -11.05 5.48
N CYS A 86 5.60 -12.14 5.25
CA CYS A 86 6.86 -12.41 5.94
C CYS A 86 8.02 -11.96 5.06
N GLU A 87 9.04 -11.34 5.66
CA GLU A 87 10.25 -10.91 4.98
C GLU A 87 11.45 -11.54 5.70
N SER A 88 12.45 -11.97 4.95
CA SER A 88 13.78 -12.30 5.48
C SER A 88 14.86 -11.61 4.63
N ASP A 89 16.13 -11.80 4.98
CA ASP A 89 17.26 -11.26 4.21
C ASP A 89 17.27 -11.74 2.74
N ARG A 90 16.59 -12.86 2.46
CA ARG A 90 16.42 -13.42 1.10
C ARG A 90 15.27 -12.79 0.31
N GLY A 91 14.41 -12.00 0.97
CA GLY A 91 13.27 -11.33 0.36
C GLY A 91 11.93 -11.67 1.02
N ARG A 92 10.84 -11.28 0.36
CA ARG A 92 9.46 -11.43 0.85
C ARG A 92 8.86 -12.77 0.44
N PHE A 93 8.05 -13.35 1.33
CA PHE A 93 7.32 -14.59 1.14
C PHE A 93 6.02 -14.60 1.96
N ASP A 94 5.14 -15.57 1.68
CA ASP A 94 3.83 -15.70 2.35
C ASP A 94 2.98 -14.42 2.27
N GLU A 95 3.00 -13.76 1.11
CA GLU A 95 2.27 -12.50 0.89
C GLU A 95 0.77 -12.75 0.70
N THR A 96 -0.02 -12.07 1.51
CA THR A 96 -1.47 -11.99 1.40
C THR A 96 -1.87 -10.54 1.18
N VAL A 97 -2.60 -10.27 0.09
CA VAL A 97 -3.08 -8.92 -0.25
C VAL A 97 -4.60 -8.88 -0.12
N THR A 98 -5.09 -7.87 0.59
CA THR A 98 -6.51 -7.60 0.81
C THR A 98 -6.82 -6.17 0.42
N ASP A 99 -7.79 -5.96 -0.46
CA ASP A 99 -8.25 -4.63 -0.84
C ASP A 99 -9.07 -4.02 0.31
N LEU A 100 -8.59 -2.89 0.86
CA LEU A 100 -9.29 -2.16 1.92
C LEU A 100 -10.29 -1.14 1.36
N GLU A 101 -9.95 -0.60 0.20
CA GLU A 101 -10.75 0.38 -0.49
C GLU A 101 -10.74 0.05 -1.98
N ALA A 102 -11.80 -0.61 -2.43
CA ALA A 102 -12.08 -0.77 -3.84
C ALA A 102 -12.82 0.49 -4.31
N TYR A 103 -12.19 1.30 -5.16
CA TYR A 103 -12.94 2.29 -5.90
C TYR A 103 -13.99 1.54 -6.75
N PRO A 104 -15.26 2.00 -6.83
CA PRO A 104 -16.23 1.35 -7.68
C PRO A 104 -15.65 1.22 -9.08
N ASP A 105 -15.76 0.02 -9.64
CA ASP A 105 -15.30 -0.32 -10.97
C ASP A 105 -15.72 0.81 -11.95
N PRO A 106 -14.82 1.40 -12.75
CA PRO A 106 -15.21 2.45 -13.69
C PRO A 106 -16.26 1.96 -14.69
N THR A 107 -16.44 0.64 -14.86
CA THR A 107 -17.52 0.03 -15.63
C THR A 107 -18.89 0.10 -14.93
N SER A 108 -18.93 0.30 -13.61
CA SER A 108 -20.17 0.49 -12.84
C SER A 108 -20.70 1.94 -12.89
N ILE A 109 -19.84 2.94 -13.14
CA ILE A 109 -20.26 4.35 -13.28
C ILE A 109 -20.80 4.64 -14.69
N ALA A 110 -20.40 3.85 -15.70
CA ALA A 110 -20.88 3.97 -17.07
C ALA A 110 -22.31 3.41 -17.30
N ASN A 111 -22.97 2.84 -16.28
CA ASN A 111 -24.34 2.30 -16.35
C ASN A 111 -25.32 3.04 -15.42
N LEU A 112 -25.20 4.37 -15.36
CA LEU A 112 -26.14 5.23 -14.64
C LEU A 112 -26.77 6.27 -15.58
N ASP A 113 -27.12 5.83 -16.79
CA ASP A 113 -28.03 6.52 -17.70
C ASP A 113 -28.95 5.48 -18.39
N GLU A 114 -30.01 5.05 -17.68
CA GLU A 114 -31.26 4.53 -18.26
C GLU A 114 -32.45 4.98 -17.41
#